data_AF-A0A6I9TM44-F1
#
_entry.id   AF-A0A6I9TM44-F1
#
_cell.length_a   1.000
_cell.length_b   1.000
_cell.length_c   1.000
_cell.angle_alpha   90.00
_cell.angle_beta   90.00
_cell.angle_gamma   90.00
#
_symmetry.space_group_name_H-M   'P 1'
#
loop_
_entity.id
_entity.type
_entity.pdbx_description
1 polymer ?
#
loop_
_entity_poly.entity_id
_entity_poly.type
_entity_poly.pdbx_seq_one_letter_code
_entity_poly.pdbx_strand_id
1 'polypeptide(L)'
;MAGEICCKIDVHSVTKYFPSPGISFLQPPPHGPETSRFSVPNAVDDQSNLSSNEQAASKHLKDIHMSGCLMEDFLTAARENTEKNLETCGVLGAFLKDGTFYVTTLIIPKQEATSNSCQAVNEEEIYAIQNEESLFPIGWIHTHPSQSCFMSSIDLHTQYTYQVMVPEAVGIVMAPTDHSRKCGIFRLSDPDGMSILRECHETGFHTHRETSNGSPIYEDSTNIIFNPNLRLEIFDLREVVPPL
;
A
#
# COMPACT_ATOMS: atom_id res chain seq x y z
N MET A 1 20.52 -0.31 -47.11
CA MET A 1 19.37 -1.23 -46.92
C MET A 1 19.56 -1.91 -45.58
N ALA A 2 19.17 -1.24 -44.50
CA ALA A 2 19.23 -1.78 -43.14
C ALA A 2 17.82 -2.27 -42.80
N GLY A 3 17.68 -3.57 -42.54
CA GLY A 3 16.44 -4.19 -42.09
C GLY A 3 16.41 -4.23 -40.57
N GLU A 4 15.36 -3.65 -39.99
CA GLU A 4 15.09 -3.56 -38.57
C GLU A 4 14.88 -4.95 -37.93
N ILE A 5 15.53 -5.16 -36.78
CA ILE A 5 15.28 -6.30 -35.90
C ILE A 5 14.11 -5.89 -35.00
N CYS A 6 12.93 -6.43 -35.26
CA CYS A 6 11.75 -6.29 -34.42
C CYS A 6 11.92 -7.15 -33.17
N CYS A 7 12.21 -6.52 -32.03
CA CYS A 7 12.15 -7.16 -30.72
C CYS A 7 10.68 -7.39 -30.34
N LYS A 8 10.24 -8.64 -30.36
CA LYS A 8 8.93 -9.04 -29.82
C LYS A 8 8.96 -8.89 -28.30
N ILE A 9 8.15 -7.99 -27.77
CA ILE A 9 7.85 -7.88 -26.33
C ILE A 9 6.78 -8.94 -26.04
N ASP A 10 7.12 -9.91 -25.20
CA ASP A 10 6.18 -10.94 -24.74
C ASP A 10 5.38 -10.36 -23.57
N VAL A 11 4.12 -10.03 -23.81
CA VAL A 11 3.21 -9.46 -22.80
C VAL A 11 2.52 -10.62 -22.10
N HIS A 12 3.11 -11.09 -21.00
CA HIS A 12 2.40 -12.00 -20.10
C HIS A 12 1.26 -11.24 -19.40
N SER A 13 0.04 -11.72 -19.56
CA SER A 13 -1.17 -11.17 -18.92
C SER A 13 -1.13 -11.43 -17.41
N VAL A 14 -0.83 -10.39 -16.63
CA VAL A 14 -0.94 -10.42 -15.15
C VAL A 14 -2.43 -10.36 -14.79
N THR A 15 -2.99 -11.49 -14.35
CA THR A 15 -4.44 -11.68 -14.13
C THR A 15 -4.84 -11.62 -12.64
N LYS A 16 -3.92 -11.29 -11.73
CA LYS A 16 -4.17 -11.29 -10.29
C LYS A 16 -3.65 -10.00 -9.65
N TYR A 17 -4.56 -9.20 -9.12
CA TYR A 17 -4.29 -7.97 -8.39
C TYR A 17 -4.17 -8.28 -6.90
N PHE A 18 -3.23 -7.62 -6.23
CA PHE A 18 -3.03 -7.76 -4.79
C PHE A 18 -3.82 -6.68 -4.03
N PRO A 19 -4.27 -6.99 -2.80
CA PRO A 19 -4.48 -8.29 -2.18
C PRO A 19 -5.62 -9.06 -2.84
N SER A 20 -5.46 -10.38 -2.83
CA SER A 20 -6.57 -11.29 -3.10
C SER A 20 -7.70 -11.06 -2.07
N PRO A 21 -8.97 -11.37 -2.38
CA PRO A 21 -10.11 -11.22 -1.45
C PRO A 21 -9.97 -11.93 -0.09
N GLY A 22 -8.96 -12.78 0.11
CA GLY A 22 -8.68 -13.46 1.37
C GLY A 22 -8.32 -12.54 2.54
N ILE A 23 -7.76 -11.35 2.29
CA ILE A 23 -7.50 -10.34 3.35
C ILE A 23 -8.75 -9.50 3.66
N SER A 24 -9.77 -9.52 2.79
CA SER A 24 -11.01 -8.74 2.97
C SER A 24 -12.06 -9.38 3.91
N PHE A 25 -11.83 -10.62 4.39
CA PHE A 25 -12.85 -11.40 5.13
C PHE A 25 -12.49 -11.79 6.56
N LEU A 26 -11.66 -11.00 7.27
CA LEU A 26 -11.49 -11.18 8.71
C LEU A 26 -12.22 -10.07 9.47
N GLN A 27 -13.05 -10.52 10.41
CA GLN A 27 -14.03 -9.73 11.17
C GLN A 27 -13.44 -8.44 11.76
N PRO A 28 -14.23 -7.37 11.88
CA PRO A 28 -13.83 -6.22 12.70
C PRO A 28 -13.52 -6.69 14.12
N PRO A 29 -12.54 -6.04 14.80
CA PRO A 29 -12.15 -6.40 16.17
C PRO A 29 -13.39 -6.40 17.08
N PRO A 30 -13.46 -7.31 18.07
CA PRO A 30 -14.59 -7.35 18.99
C PRO A 30 -14.70 -5.99 19.70
N HIS A 31 -15.78 -5.28 19.43
CA HIS A 31 -16.19 -4.10 20.19
C HIS A 31 -16.34 -4.52 21.67
N GLY A 32 -15.33 -4.22 22.48
CA GLY A 32 -15.44 -4.23 23.93
C GLY A 32 -16.33 -3.05 24.37
N PRO A 33 -17.38 -3.27 25.19
CA PRO A 33 -18.22 -2.19 25.67
C PRO A 33 -17.54 -1.53 26.86
N GLU A 34 -16.86 -0.41 26.67
CA GLU A 34 -16.58 0.50 27.79
C GLU A 34 -17.83 1.36 28.04
N THR A 35 -18.69 0.82 28.90
CA THR A 35 -19.79 1.51 29.55
C THR A 35 -19.27 2.69 30.38
N SER A 36 -19.47 3.93 29.92
CA SER A 36 -19.56 5.08 30.81
C SER A 36 -21.02 5.28 31.20
N ARG A 37 -21.35 4.84 32.41
CA ARG A 37 -22.62 5.09 33.09
C ARG A 37 -22.74 6.58 33.43
N PHE A 38 -23.72 7.28 32.86
CA PHE A 38 -24.40 8.37 33.56
C PHE A 38 -25.89 8.40 33.19
N SER A 39 -26.72 8.57 34.22
CA SER A 39 -28.14 8.24 34.29
C SER A 39 -29.06 9.25 33.61
N VAL A 40 -30.11 8.73 32.95
CA VAL A 40 -31.29 9.46 32.47
C VAL A 40 -32.30 9.64 33.61
N PRO A 41 -33.08 10.74 33.63
CA PRO A 41 -34.52 10.59 33.79
C PRO A 41 -35.31 11.17 32.61
N ASN A 42 -36.32 10.43 32.20
CA ASN A 42 -37.30 10.70 31.14
C ASN A 42 -38.04 12.03 31.33
N ALA A 43 -38.35 12.74 30.23
CA ALA A 43 -39.70 12.74 29.64
C ALA A 43 -39.85 13.73 28.46
N VAL A 44 -40.76 13.34 27.57
CA VAL A 44 -41.56 14.07 26.56
C VAL A 44 -40.95 14.52 25.23
N ASP A 45 -41.66 14.03 24.21
CA ASP A 45 -41.60 14.09 22.75
C ASP A 45 -42.03 15.48 22.26
N ASP A 46 -41.24 16.12 21.38
CA ASP A 46 -41.82 16.85 20.23
C ASP A 46 -40.75 17.12 19.15
N GLN A 47 -41.19 16.95 17.91
CA GLN A 47 -40.39 17.01 16.69
C GLN A 47 -40.00 18.46 16.36
N SER A 48 -38.73 18.69 16.00
CA SER A 48 -38.34 19.47 14.79
C SER A 48 -36.85 19.80 14.75
N ASN A 49 -36.27 19.64 13.56
CA ASN A 49 -35.02 20.26 13.09
C ASN A 49 -33.69 19.75 13.67
N LEU A 50 -33.34 18.50 13.35
CA LEU A 50 -31.92 18.15 13.19
C LEU A 50 -31.52 18.45 11.75
N SER A 51 -31.12 19.70 11.52
CA SER A 51 -30.46 20.10 10.29
C SER A 51 -29.19 19.25 10.13
N SER A 52 -29.21 18.45 9.07
CA SER A 52 -28.06 17.96 8.32
C SER A 52 -26.81 18.82 8.51
N ASN A 53 -25.94 18.37 9.41
CA ASN A 53 -24.58 18.88 9.55
C ASN A 53 -23.62 17.72 9.83
N GLU A 54 -23.75 16.64 9.06
CA GLU A 54 -22.61 15.78 8.71
C GLU A 54 -21.83 16.46 7.58
N GLN A 55 -21.40 17.69 7.82
CA GLN A 55 -20.60 18.45 6.90
C GLN A 55 -19.14 18.12 7.20
N ALA A 56 -18.65 17.09 6.48
CA ALA A 56 -17.26 16.80 6.20
C ALA A 56 -16.28 17.17 7.32
N ALA A 57 -16.21 16.33 8.36
CA ALA A 57 -14.95 16.22 9.07
C ALA A 57 -13.92 15.76 8.03
N SER A 58 -13.08 16.68 7.57
CA SER A 58 -11.80 16.35 6.93
C SER A 58 -11.16 15.30 7.83
N LYS A 59 -11.18 14.02 7.40
CA LYS A 59 -10.48 12.96 8.12
C LYS A 59 -9.01 13.26 7.94
N HIS A 60 -8.44 13.99 8.90
CA HIS A 60 -7.01 14.19 8.96
C HIS A 60 -6.35 12.81 9.02
N LEU A 61 -5.48 12.53 8.05
CA LEU A 61 -4.74 11.28 8.01
C LEU A 61 -3.81 11.22 9.23
N LYS A 62 -3.65 10.04 9.82
CA LYS A 62 -2.70 9.84 10.90
C LYS A 62 -1.28 9.90 10.37
N ASP A 63 -0.35 10.40 11.16
CA ASP A 63 1.07 10.40 10.79
C ASP A 63 1.62 8.97 10.72
N ILE A 64 2.53 8.75 9.77
CA ILE A 64 3.27 7.50 9.58
C ILE A 64 4.74 7.77 9.79
N HIS A 65 5.29 7.21 10.86
CA HIS A 65 6.71 7.22 11.13
C HIS A 65 7.38 6.03 10.44
N MET A 66 8.37 6.30 9.61
CA MET A 66 9.16 5.29 8.91
C MET A 66 10.61 5.30 9.41
N SER A 67 11.24 4.12 9.41
CA SER A 67 12.68 4.03 9.65
C SER A 67 13.45 4.81 8.58
N GLY A 68 14.49 5.55 8.99
CA GLY A 68 15.39 6.24 8.08
C GLY A 68 16.18 5.33 7.15
N CYS A 69 16.34 4.05 7.49
CA CYS A 69 17.06 3.07 6.67
C CYS A 69 16.14 2.19 5.79
N LEU A 70 14.81 2.35 5.87
CA LEU A 70 13.83 1.50 5.17
C LEU A 70 14.12 1.34 3.67
N MET A 71 14.38 2.45 2.99
CA MET A 71 14.62 2.48 1.54
C MET A 71 15.92 1.77 1.15
N GLU A 72 16.99 1.99 1.91
CA GLU A 72 18.32 1.44 1.62
C GLU A 72 18.37 -0.06 1.93
N ASP A 73 17.73 -0.48 3.03
CA ASP A 73 17.60 -1.87 3.42
C ASP A 73 16.76 -2.66 2.40
N PHE A 74 15.65 -2.07 1.95
CA PHE A 74 14.83 -2.67 0.89
C PHE A 74 15.60 -2.81 -0.43
N LEU A 75 16.31 -1.76 -0.87
CA LEU A 75 17.14 -1.84 -2.09
C LEU A 75 18.26 -2.89 -1.96
N THR A 76 18.78 -3.09 -0.75
CA THR A 76 19.75 -4.15 -0.48
C THR A 76 19.12 -5.54 -0.64
N ALA A 77 17.92 -5.75 -0.11
CA ALA A 77 17.16 -7.01 -0.27
C ALA A 77 16.72 -7.26 -1.72
N ALA A 78 16.46 -6.19 -2.50
CA ALA A 78 16.02 -6.25 -3.89
C ALA A 78 17.16 -6.27 -4.92
N ARG A 79 18.43 -6.20 -4.48
CA ARG A 79 19.60 -5.97 -5.36
C ARG A 79 19.70 -6.97 -6.51
N GLU A 80 19.63 -8.27 -6.20
CA GLU A 80 19.81 -9.33 -7.21
C GLU A 80 18.76 -9.25 -8.32
N ASN A 81 17.50 -9.02 -7.96
CA ASN A 81 16.43 -8.84 -8.93
C ASN A 81 16.59 -7.55 -9.72
N THR A 82 16.93 -6.45 -9.05
CA THR A 82 17.14 -5.14 -9.67
C THR A 82 18.24 -5.20 -10.72
N GLU A 83 19.36 -5.88 -10.46
CA GLU A 83 20.45 -6.10 -11.42
C GLU A 83 20.02 -6.93 -12.65
N LYS A 84 19.04 -7.82 -12.48
CA LYS A 84 18.44 -8.62 -13.56
C LYS A 84 17.27 -7.91 -14.25
N ASN A 85 17.02 -6.63 -13.93
CA ASN A 85 15.87 -5.87 -14.39
C ASN A 85 14.53 -6.57 -14.08
N LEU A 86 14.43 -7.10 -12.86
CA LEU A 86 13.20 -7.66 -12.28
C LEU A 86 12.75 -6.80 -11.11
N GLU A 87 11.45 -6.51 -11.04
CA GLU A 87 10.88 -5.83 -9.89
C GLU A 87 10.95 -6.71 -8.64
N THR A 88 10.90 -6.09 -7.48
CA THR A 88 10.75 -6.76 -6.18
C THR A 88 9.75 -5.96 -5.37
N CYS A 89 8.86 -6.63 -4.63
CA CYS A 89 7.98 -5.99 -3.65
C CYS A 89 8.27 -6.43 -2.22
N GLY A 90 7.85 -5.59 -1.28
CA GLY A 90 7.78 -5.85 0.15
C GLY A 90 6.53 -5.23 0.76
N VAL A 91 6.11 -5.76 1.90
CA VAL A 91 4.91 -5.33 2.65
C VAL A 91 5.35 -4.63 3.94
N LEU A 92 4.71 -3.51 4.26
CA LEU A 92 5.02 -2.70 5.44
C LEU A 92 4.05 -3.04 6.57
N GLY A 93 4.60 -3.44 7.71
CA GLY A 93 3.89 -3.65 8.96
C GLY A 93 4.15 -2.50 9.94
N ALA A 94 3.09 -2.00 10.57
CA ALA A 94 3.18 -0.96 11.58
C ALA A 94 2.30 -1.22 12.79
N PHE A 95 2.76 -0.82 13.97
CA PHE A 95 1.87 -0.68 15.12
C PHE A 95 1.30 0.73 15.20
N LEU A 96 0.13 0.87 15.84
CA LEU A 96 -0.53 2.15 16.09
C LEU A 96 -0.35 2.55 17.55
N LYS A 97 0.19 3.73 17.82
CA LYS A 97 0.33 4.28 19.17
C LYS A 97 0.02 5.76 19.18
N ASP A 98 -0.83 6.18 20.12
CA ASP A 98 -1.20 7.59 20.33
C ASP A 98 -1.67 8.31 19.06
N GLY A 99 -2.34 7.58 18.15
CA GLY A 99 -2.83 8.13 16.89
C GLY A 99 -1.79 8.21 15.77
N THR A 100 -0.60 7.62 15.94
CA THR A 100 0.49 7.61 14.97
C THR A 100 0.89 6.17 14.62
N PHE A 101 1.05 5.88 13.33
CA PHE A 101 1.57 4.60 12.86
C PHE A 101 3.10 4.61 12.88
N TYR A 102 3.70 3.51 13.31
CA TYR A 102 5.15 3.32 13.32
C TYR A 102 5.50 2.09 12.51
N VAL A 103 6.09 2.29 11.33
CA VAL A 103 6.57 1.22 10.45
C VAL A 103 7.82 0.59 11.05
N THR A 104 7.65 -0.59 11.62
CA THR A 104 8.73 -1.34 12.26
C THR A 104 9.09 -2.62 11.52
N THR A 105 8.29 -3.02 10.54
CA THR A 105 8.45 -4.32 9.89
C THR A 105 8.38 -4.19 8.38
N LEU A 106 9.38 -4.77 7.70
CA LEU A 106 9.40 -4.96 6.26
C LEU A 106 9.40 -6.47 5.99
N ILE A 107 8.35 -6.96 5.34
CA ILE A 107 8.24 -8.36 4.93
C ILE A 107 8.58 -8.42 3.44
N ILE A 108 9.59 -9.20 3.06
CA ILE A 108 9.87 -9.52 1.66
C ILE A 108 9.22 -10.88 1.38
N PRO A 109 8.04 -10.91 0.74
CA PRO A 109 7.33 -12.16 0.52
C PRO A 109 8.03 -12.99 -0.56
N LYS A 110 7.71 -14.28 -0.58
CA LYS A 110 7.83 -15.08 -1.81
C LYS A 110 7.05 -14.37 -2.90
N GLN A 111 7.61 -14.29 -4.11
CA GLN A 111 7.02 -13.47 -5.16
C GLN A 111 7.42 -13.94 -6.55
N GLU A 112 6.53 -13.69 -7.51
CA GLU A 112 6.80 -13.81 -8.94
C GLU A 112 7.09 -12.42 -9.50
N ALA A 113 8.18 -12.28 -10.25
CA ALA A 113 8.64 -10.99 -10.75
C ALA A 113 8.83 -10.99 -12.27
N THR A 114 8.47 -9.87 -12.89
CA THR A 114 8.82 -9.50 -14.27
C THR A 114 9.58 -8.17 -14.24
N SER A 115 9.93 -7.62 -15.40
CA SER A 115 10.53 -6.29 -15.46
C SER A 115 9.58 -5.14 -15.11
N ASN A 116 8.27 -5.40 -15.10
CA ASN A 116 7.22 -4.37 -14.99
C ASN A 116 6.14 -4.73 -13.95
N SER A 117 6.35 -5.81 -13.18
CA SER A 117 5.42 -6.23 -12.14
C SER A 117 6.10 -7.15 -11.14
N CYS A 118 5.65 -7.12 -9.90
CA CYS A 118 5.97 -8.12 -8.89
C CYS A 118 4.70 -8.50 -8.13
N GLN A 119 4.50 -9.80 -7.89
CA GLN A 119 3.32 -10.32 -7.22
C GLN A 119 3.74 -11.20 -6.05
N ALA A 120 3.32 -10.83 -4.84
CA ALA A 120 3.46 -11.67 -3.67
C ALA A 120 2.68 -12.99 -3.83
N VAL A 121 3.29 -14.10 -3.43
CA VAL A 121 2.66 -15.41 -3.32
C VAL A 121 2.73 -15.88 -1.86
N ASN A 122 1.91 -16.87 -1.52
CA ASN A 122 1.79 -17.39 -0.15
C ASN A 122 1.43 -16.28 0.86
N GLU A 123 0.36 -15.53 0.57
CA GLU A 123 -0.10 -14.39 1.39
C GLU A 123 -0.38 -14.78 2.85
N GLU A 124 -0.69 -16.05 3.12
CA GLU A 124 -0.87 -16.60 4.46
C GLU A 124 0.36 -16.45 5.36
N GLU A 125 1.58 -16.50 4.80
CA GLU A 125 2.83 -16.32 5.56
C GLU A 125 3.02 -14.84 5.94
N ILE A 126 2.61 -13.91 5.06
CA ILE A 126 2.60 -12.47 5.34
C ILE A 126 1.60 -12.17 6.46
N TYR A 127 0.39 -12.72 6.35
CA TYR A 127 -0.66 -12.57 7.35
C TYR A 127 -0.23 -13.16 8.70
N ALA A 128 0.44 -14.31 8.73
CA ALA A 128 0.91 -14.93 9.95
C ALA A 128 1.84 -14.00 10.74
N ILE A 129 2.84 -13.39 10.09
CA ILE A 129 3.76 -12.42 10.73
C ILE A 129 2.97 -11.20 11.23
N GLN A 130 2.13 -10.61 10.38
CA GLN A 130 1.36 -9.42 10.77
C GLN A 130 0.45 -9.69 11.96
N ASN A 131 -0.20 -10.85 11.99
CA ASN A 131 -1.09 -11.22 13.09
C ASN A 131 -0.31 -11.53 14.38
N GLU A 132 0.77 -12.30 14.30
CA GLU A 132 1.62 -12.63 15.46
C GLU A 132 2.20 -11.36 16.12
N GLU A 133 2.67 -10.43 15.31
CA GLU A 133 3.24 -9.16 15.77
C GLU A 133 2.20 -8.04 15.96
N SER A 134 0.90 -8.33 15.76
CA SER A 134 -0.20 -7.36 15.88
C SER A 134 -0.01 -6.08 15.04
N LEU A 135 0.42 -6.24 13.79
CA LEU A 135 0.77 -5.17 12.86
C LEU A 135 -0.37 -4.86 11.88
N PHE A 136 -0.53 -3.58 11.56
CA PHE A 136 -1.36 -3.09 10.47
C PHE A 136 -0.60 -3.16 9.13
N PRO A 137 -1.25 -3.58 8.03
CA PRO A 137 -0.68 -3.54 6.68
C PRO A 137 -0.71 -2.11 6.13
N ILE A 138 0.17 -1.24 6.63
CA ILE A 138 0.14 0.21 6.38
C ILE A 138 0.71 0.61 5.01
N GLY A 139 1.06 -0.36 4.17
CA GLY A 139 1.53 -0.08 2.82
C GLY A 139 2.44 -1.16 2.27
N TRP A 140 3.10 -0.80 1.17
CA TRP A 140 3.98 -1.67 0.42
C TRP A 140 5.06 -0.85 -0.27
N ILE A 141 6.13 -1.52 -0.66
CA ILE A 141 7.28 -0.92 -1.35
C ILE A 141 7.69 -1.82 -2.51
N HIS A 142 7.99 -1.25 -3.67
CA HIS A 142 8.52 -2.02 -4.79
C HIS A 142 9.61 -1.27 -5.57
N THR A 143 10.36 -2.01 -6.38
CA THR A 143 11.36 -1.43 -7.28
C THR A 143 10.81 -1.20 -8.68
N HIS A 144 11.21 -0.08 -9.28
CA HIS A 144 11.25 0.13 -10.73
C HIS A 144 12.73 0.09 -11.17
N PRO A 145 13.28 -1.07 -11.58
CA PRO A 145 14.70 -1.20 -11.84
C PRO A 145 15.23 -0.24 -12.92
N SER A 146 14.43 -0.04 -13.98
CA SER A 146 14.81 0.79 -15.14
C SER A 146 13.81 1.91 -15.46
N GLN A 147 12.61 1.85 -14.89
CA GLN A 147 11.55 2.82 -15.12
C GLN A 147 11.71 4.04 -14.21
N SER A 148 11.05 5.14 -14.60
CA SER A 148 10.95 6.33 -13.75
C SER A 148 10.12 6.07 -12.49
N CYS A 149 10.19 6.98 -11.53
CA CYS A 149 9.38 6.90 -10.31
C CYS A 149 7.95 7.42 -10.53
N PHE A 150 6.99 6.49 -10.68
CA PHE A 150 5.55 6.78 -10.85
C PHE A 150 4.72 5.56 -10.42
N MET A 151 3.41 5.73 -10.25
CA MET A 151 2.48 4.60 -10.03
C MET A 151 1.95 4.07 -11.36
N SER A 152 2.26 2.83 -11.70
CA SER A 152 1.74 2.11 -12.86
C SER A 152 0.25 1.76 -12.70
N SER A 153 -0.41 1.31 -13.77
CA SER A 153 -1.79 0.80 -13.70
C SER A 153 -1.96 -0.30 -12.65
N ILE A 154 -0.99 -1.23 -12.60
CA ILE A 154 -0.99 -2.33 -11.62
C ILE A 154 -0.81 -1.77 -10.20
N ASP A 155 0.09 -0.80 -10.04
CA ASP A 155 0.38 -0.19 -8.74
C ASP A 155 -0.84 0.54 -8.18
N LEU A 156 -1.60 1.23 -9.04
CA LEU A 156 -2.83 1.92 -8.65
C LEU A 156 -3.88 0.95 -8.11
N HIS A 157 -4.06 -0.20 -8.78
CA HIS A 157 -4.99 -1.24 -8.32
C HIS A 157 -4.53 -1.91 -7.03
N THR A 158 -3.23 -2.15 -6.89
CA THR A 158 -2.65 -2.66 -5.64
C THR A 158 -2.87 -1.67 -4.51
N GLN A 159 -2.52 -0.40 -4.73
CA GLN A 159 -2.67 0.67 -3.76
C GLN A 159 -4.13 0.90 -3.35
N TYR A 160 -5.08 0.82 -4.31
CA TYR A 160 -6.50 0.92 -4.02
C TYR A 160 -6.91 -0.03 -2.91
N THR A 161 -6.51 -1.29 -3.01
CA THR A 161 -6.99 -2.27 -2.06
C THR A 161 -6.32 -2.12 -0.68
N TYR A 162 -5.04 -1.73 -0.62
CA TYR A 162 -4.42 -1.31 0.64
C TYR A 162 -5.17 -0.13 1.28
N GLN A 163 -5.50 0.88 0.48
CA GLN A 163 -6.13 2.12 0.97
C GLN A 163 -7.60 1.94 1.35
N VAL A 164 -8.30 0.94 0.79
CA VAL A 164 -9.63 0.51 1.24
C VAL A 164 -9.58 -0.06 2.66
N MET A 165 -8.54 -0.85 2.97
CA MET A 165 -8.39 -1.47 4.29
C MET A 165 -7.85 -0.48 5.32
N VAL A 166 -6.87 0.33 4.94
CA VAL A 166 -6.20 1.29 5.81
C VAL A 166 -6.11 2.64 5.06
N PRO A 167 -6.93 3.64 5.40
CA PRO A 167 -6.98 4.93 4.68
C PRO A 167 -5.63 5.67 4.59
N GLU A 168 -4.75 5.42 5.55
CA GLU A 168 -3.40 5.99 5.61
C GLU A 168 -2.38 5.22 4.75
N ALA A 169 -2.73 4.06 4.18
CA ALA A 169 -1.77 3.22 3.48
C ALA A 169 -1.06 3.91 2.32
N VAL A 170 0.20 3.53 2.09
CA VAL A 170 1.04 4.11 1.03
C VAL A 170 1.72 3.06 0.16
N GLY A 171 1.96 3.43 -1.10
CA GLY A 171 2.79 2.69 -2.04
C GLY A 171 4.11 3.42 -2.24
N ILE A 172 5.23 2.73 -2.00
CA ILE A 172 6.57 3.31 -2.14
C ILE A 172 7.23 2.75 -3.40
N VAL A 173 7.60 3.64 -4.33
CA VAL A 173 8.33 3.26 -5.55
C VAL A 173 9.80 3.60 -5.38
N MET A 174 10.67 2.61 -5.52
CA MET A 174 12.12 2.77 -5.55
C MET A 174 12.63 2.68 -6.99
N ALA A 175 13.02 3.81 -7.57
CA ALA A 175 13.50 3.91 -8.94
C ALA A 175 15.02 4.25 -8.97
N PRO A 176 15.92 3.29 -8.72
CA PRO A 176 17.35 3.57 -8.52
C PRO A 176 18.05 4.21 -9.73
N THR A 177 17.51 3.99 -10.94
CA THR A 177 18.05 4.51 -12.21
C THR A 177 17.43 5.85 -12.62
N ASP A 178 16.36 6.30 -11.96
CA ASP A 178 15.75 7.61 -12.20
C ASP A 178 16.61 8.71 -11.57
N HIS A 179 17.27 9.51 -12.42
CA HIS A 179 18.11 10.61 -11.97
C HIS A 179 17.34 11.81 -11.40
N SER A 180 16.05 11.92 -11.72
CA SER A 180 15.20 13.02 -11.27
C SER A 180 14.55 12.72 -9.91
N ARG A 181 14.09 11.47 -9.71
CA ARG A 181 13.37 11.07 -8.51
C ARG A 181 13.62 9.59 -8.22
N LYS A 182 14.49 9.29 -7.27
CA LYS A 182 14.84 7.90 -6.91
C LYS A 182 13.82 7.18 -6.03
N CYS A 183 12.96 7.94 -5.36
CA CYS A 183 11.96 7.43 -4.44
C CYS A 183 10.70 8.31 -4.50
N GLY A 184 9.54 7.66 -4.45
CA GLY A 184 8.25 8.31 -4.32
C GLY A 184 7.39 7.53 -3.34
N ILE A 185 6.65 8.25 -2.50
CA ILE A 185 5.72 7.67 -1.53
C ILE A 185 4.35 8.20 -1.88
N PHE A 186 3.49 7.33 -2.39
CA PHE A 186 2.25 7.71 -3.03
C PHE A 186 1.04 7.16 -2.28
N ARG A 187 -0.09 7.85 -2.48
CA ARG A 187 -1.43 7.38 -2.12
C ARG A 187 -2.39 7.70 -3.26
N LEU A 188 -3.52 7.02 -3.34
CA LEU A 188 -4.59 7.44 -4.25
C LEU A 188 -5.25 8.71 -3.72
N SER A 189 -5.63 9.59 -4.63
CA SER A 189 -6.47 10.73 -4.26
C SER A 189 -7.83 10.22 -3.79
N ASP A 190 -8.34 10.82 -2.72
CA ASP A 190 -9.58 10.40 -2.05
C ASP A 190 -10.50 11.63 -1.92
N PRO A 191 -11.71 11.62 -2.52
CA PRO A 191 -12.42 10.45 -3.04
C PRO A 191 -12.20 10.10 -4.52
N ASP A 192 -11.62 11.00 -5.32
CA ASP A 192 -11.68 10.88 -6.79
C ASP A 192 -10.92 9.67 -7.34
N GLY A 193 -9.64 9.51 -7.00
CA GLY A 193 -8.83 8.37 -7.44
C GLY A 193 -9.36 7.04 -6.93
N MET A 194 -9.68 6.97 -5.63
CA MET A 194 -10.32 5.81 -5.02
C MET A 194 -11.61 5.39 -5.74
N SER A 195 -12.42 6.36 -6.17
CA SER A 195 -13.70 6.07 -6.86
C SER A 195 -13.48 5.58 -8.29
N ILE A 196 -12.46 6.10 -9.00
CA ILE A 196 -12.09 5.59 -10.33
C ILE A 196 -11.65 4.12 -10.25
N LEU A 197 -10.79 3.78 -9.29
CA LEU A 197 -10.30 2.40 -9.15
C LEU A 197 -11.40 1.44 -8.70
N ARG A 198 -12.31 1.90 -7.83
CA ARG A 198 -13.49 1.12 -7.41
C ARG A 198 -14.38 0.69 -8.58
N GLU A 199 -14.55 1.55 -9.58
CA GLU A 199 -15.41 1.32 -10.74
C GLU A 199 -14.68 0.63 -11.90
N CYS A 200 -13.38 0.39 -11.78
CA CYS A 200 -12.58 -0.20 -12.82
C CYS A 200 -12.71 -1.73 -12.84
N HIS A 201 -13.02 -2.29 -14.00
CA HIS A 201 -13.14 -3.74 -14.22
C HIS A 201 -12.20 -4.23 -15.33
N GLU A 202 -11.28 -3.39 -15.79
CA GLU A 202 -10.32 -3.74 -16.83
C GLU A 202 -9.23 -4.68 -16.30
N THR A 203 -8.63 -5.46 -17.20
CA THR A 203 -7.59 -6.45 -16.86
C THR A 203 -6.33 -6.17 -17.65
N GLY A 204 -5.18 -6.54 -17.08
CA GLY A 204 -3.87 -6.22 -17.65
C GLY A 204 -3.53 -4.74 -17.54
N PHE A 205 -2.50 -4.30 -18.28
CA PHE A 205 -2.09 -2.90 -18.30
C PHE A 205 -3.06 -2.03 -19.10
N HIS A 206 -3.63 -1.01 -18.45
CA HIS A 206 -4.59 -0.07 -19.05
C HIS A 206 -4.45 1.32 -18.44
N THR A 207 -5.02 2.31 -19.12
CA THR A 207 -5.06 3.71 -18.66
C THR A 207 -6.38 3.99 -17.95
N HIS A 208 -6.34 4.82 -16.91
CA HIS A 208 -7.55 5.28 -16.23
C HIS A 208 -8.04 6.61 -16.79
N ARG A 209 -9.35 6.85 -16.68
CA ARG A 209 -9.96 8.14 -17.00
C ARG A 209 -9.41 9.25 -16.08
N GLU A 210 -9.44 10.47 -16.56
CA GLU A 210 -9.16 11.64 -15.71
C GLU A 210 -10.23 11.80 -14.63
N THR A 211 -9.85 12.40 -13.50
CA THR A 211 -10.78 12.76 -12.43
C THR A 211 -11.73 13.86 -12.88
N SER A 212 -12.90 13.95 -12.23
CA SER A 212 -13.93 14.93 -12.59
C SER A 212 -13.49 16.40 -12.47
N ASN A 213 -12.52 16.66 -11.59
CA ASN A 213 -11.94 17.97 -11.30
C ASN A 213 -10.56 18.19 -11.94
N GLY A 214 -10.05 17.23 -12.72
CA GLY A 214 -8.73 17.28 -13.36
C GLY A 214 -7.55 17.07 -12.39
N SER A 215 -7.80 16.69 -11.13
CA SER A 215 -6.72 16.32 -10.22
C SER A 215 -6.07 14.98 -10.63
N PRO A 216 -4.81 14.74 -10.24
CA PRO A 216 -4.20 13.43 -10.40
C PRO A 216 -4.99 12.30 -9.70
N ILE A 217 -4.92 11.09 -10.26
CA ILE A 217 -5.53 9.89 -9.67
C ILE A 217 -4.80 9.40 -8.41
N TYR A 218 -3.52 9.77 -8.28
CA TYR A 218 -2.68 9.54 -7.11
C TYR A 218 -1.83 10.78 -6.83
N GLU A 219 -1.37 10.90 -5.60
CA GLU A 219 -0.61 12.05 -5.10
C GLU A 219 0.51 11.60 -4.17
N ASP A 220 1.45 12.50 -3.93
CA ASP A 220 2.49 12.29 -2.92
C ASP A 220 1.86 12.30 -1.52
N SER A 221 2.24 11.32 -0.70
CA SER A 221 1.79 11.23 0.68
C SER A 221 2.45 12.32 1.53
N THR A 222 1.66 13.05 2.29
CA THR A 222 2.11 14.23 3.06
C THR A 222 2.27 13.95 4.56
N ASN A 223 1.74 12.84 5.05
CA ASN A 223 1.73 12.43 6.45
C ASN A 223 2.89 11.46 6.80
N ILE A 224 4.04 11.60 6.13
CA ILE A 224 5.21 10.73 6.32
C ILE A 224 6.31 11.45 7.10
N ILE A 225 6.79 10.80 8.16
CA ILE A 225 7.87 11.32 9.02
C ILE A 225 8.98 10.27 9.07
N PHE A 226 10.19 10.63 8.65
CA PHE A 226 11.35 9.76 8.79
C PHE A 226 11.95 9.87 10.19
N ASN A 227 12.06 8.73 10.86
CA ASN A 227 12.64 8.63 12.19
C ASN A 227 13.92 7.77 12.14
N PRO A 228 15.12 8.37 12.30
CA PRO A 228 16.38 7.63 12.26
C PRO A 228 16.57 6.67 13.44
N ASN A 229 15.77 6.81 14.50
CA ASN A 229 15.83 5.95 15.69
C ASN A 229 14.78 4.84 15.68
N LEU A 230 13.91 4.79 14.65
CA LEU A 230 12.91 3.74 14.54
C LEU A 230 13.59 2.47 14.02
N ARG A 231 13.59 1.42 14.83
CA ARG A 231 14.14 0.11 14.43
C ARG A 231 13.24 -0.52 13.38
N LEU A 232 13.87 -1.09 12.36
CA LEU A 232 13.22 -1.88 11.33
C LEU A 232 13.64 -3.35 11.47
N GLU A 233 12.67 -4.25 11.49
CA GLU A 233 12.87 -5.69 11.38
C GLU A 233 12.48 -6.15 9.97
N ILE A 234 13.33 -6.99 9.38
CA ILE A 234 13.14 -7.48 8.02
C ILE A 234 12.92 -8.98 8.06
N PHE A 235 11.78 -9.41 7.51
CA PHE A 235 11.44 -10.82 7.34
C PHE A 235 11.54 -11.16 5.86
N ASP A 236 12.62 -11.80 5.45
CA ASP A 236 12.76 -12.29 4.08
C ASP A 236 12.27 -13.74 3.97
N LEU A 237 11.06 -13.90 3.44
CA LEU A 237 10.39 -15.19 3.28
C LEU A 237 10.84 -15.95 2.03
N ARG A 238 11.69 -15.35 1.19
CA ARG A 238 12.25 -16.02 0.00
C ARG A 238 13.34 -17.00 0.40
N GLU A 239 14.05 -16.70 1.48
CA GLU A 239 15.12 -17.53 2.02
C GLU A 239 14.53 -18.76 2.72
N VAL A 240 14.93 -19.94 2.25
CA VAL A 240 14.63 -21.19 2.96
C VAL A 240 15.58 -21.25 4.15
N VAL A 241 15.06 -21.05 5.37
CA VAL A 241 15.83 -21.37 6.58
C VAL A 241 16.19 -22.86 6.49
N PRO A 242 17.48 -23.24 6.43
CA PRO A 242 17.84 -24.64 6.43
C PRO A 242 17.32 -25.27 7.73
N PRO A 243 16.71 -26.46 7.70
CA PRO A 243 16.38 -27.15 8.93
C PRO A 243 17.66 -27.37 9.75
N LEU A 244 17.59 -27.00 11.03
CA LEU A 244 18.65 -27.21 12.03
C LEU A 244 19.07 -28.68 12.16
#